data_AF-A0AAD9C6N4-F1
#
_entry.id   AF-A0AAD9C6N4-F1
#
_cell.length_a   1.000
_cell.length_b   1.000
_cell.length_c   1.000
_cell.angle_alpha   90.00
_cell.angle_beta   90.00
_cell.angle_gamma   90.00
#
_symmetry.space_group_name_H-M   'P 1'
#
loop_
_entity.id
_entity.type
_entity.pdbx_description
1 polymer ?
#
loop_
_entity_poly.entity_id
_entity_poly.type
_entity_poly.pdbx_seq_one_letter_code
_entity_poly.pdbx_strand_id
1 'polypeptide(L)'
;MDCLRQYLRIEISESRVNISCPECSERFNPHDIRMILGDRALMGKYEEFMLRRWLVADPDCRWCPAPDCGFAVIAFGCASCPKITCGREGCGTEFCYHCKQLWHPNQTCDAARQQRAQSLRLRTVRSSSLSYSQESGAAGELLFSLYPVLTHC
;
A
#
# COMPACT_ATOMS: atom_id res chain seq x y z
N MET A 1 -14.44 -29.98 0.48
CA MET A 1 -14.41 -28.59 -0.04
C MET A 1 -13.58 -27.65 0.83
N ASP A 2 -13.21 -28.04 2.06
CA ASP A 2 -12.53 -27.13 3.01
C ASP A 2 -11.06 -26.87 2.66
N CYS A 3 -10.37 -27.81 2.00
CA CYS A 3 -8.99 -27.62 1.56
C CYS A 3 -8.84 -26.49 0.54
N LEU A 4 -9.73 -26.42 -0.46
CA LEU A 4 -9.70 -25.36 -1.48
C LEU A 4 -10.00 -23.99 -0.87
N ARG A 5 -10.98 -23.92 0.03
CA ARG A 5 -11.27 -22.68 0.78
C ARG A 5 -10.07 -22.25 1.61
N GLN A 6 -9.43 -23.18 2.32
CA GLN A 6 -8.25 -22.88 3.13
C GLN A 6 -7.07 -22.42 2.28
N TYR A 7 -6.83 -23.06 1.13
CA TYR A 7 -5.83 -22.63 0.16
C TYR A 7 -6.06 -21.19 -0.29
N LEU A 8 -7.26 -20.86 -0.74
CA LEU A 8 -7.61 -19.50 -1.17
C LEU A 8 -7.46 -18.48 -0.01
N ARG A 9 -7.83 -18.85 1.22
CA ARG A 9 -7.64 -18.00 2.41
C ARG A 9 -6.18 -17.68 2.67
N ILE A 10 -5.31 -18.68 2.60
CA ILE A 10 -3.87 -18.52 2.80
C ILE A 10 -3.29 -17.62 1.72
N GLU A 11 -3.58 -17.91 0.44
CA GLU A 11 -3.08 -17.13 -0.69
C GLU A 11 -3.47 -15.65 -0.58
N ILE A 12 -4.74 -15.36 -0.30
CA ILE A 12 -5.20 -13.97 -0.15
C ILE A 12 -4.58 -13.30 1.08
N SER A 13 -4.50 -14.01 2.22
CA SER A 13 -3.92 -13.46 3.45
C SER A 13 -2.43 -13.14 3.29
N GLU A 14 -1.73 -13.89 2.44
CA GLU A 14 -0.33 -13.64 2.07
C GLU A 14 -0.18 -12.70 0.86
N SER A 15 -1.24 -11.95 0.53
CA SER A 15 -1.25 -10.94 -0.54
C SER A 15 -0.93 -11.49 -1.93
N ARG A 16 -1.21 -12.77 -2.18
CA ARG A 16 -1.07 -13.41 -3.49
C ARG A 16 -2.37 -13.33 -4.27
N VAL A 17 -2.31 -12.72 -5.45
CA VAL A 17 -3.50 -12.39 -6.27
C VAL A 17 -3.54 -13.08 -7.62
N ASN A 18 -2.43 -13.64 -8.08
CA ASN A 18 -2.40 -14.48 -9.29
C ASN A 18 -2.55 -15.95 -8.87
N ILE A 19 -3.69 -16.27 -8.26
CA ILE A 19 -3.92 -17.59 -7.66
C ILE A 19 -4.28 -18.57 -8.78
N SER A 20 -3.53 -19.67 -8.85
CA SER A 20 -3.79 -20.78 -9.77
C SER A 20 -4.39 -21.98 -9.04
N CYS A 21 -5.14 -22.81 -9.75
CA CYS A 21 -5.59 -24.11 -9.30
C CYS A 21 -4.39 -25.01 -9.00
N PRO A 22 -4.30 -25.63 -7.81
CA PRO A 22 -3.17 -26.47 -7.44
C PRO A 22 -3.11 -27.78 -8.26
N GLU A 23 -4.20 -28.18 -8.91
CA GLU A 23 -4.26 -29.43 -9.68
C GLU A 23 -3.95 -29.23 -11.17
N CYS A 24 -4.40 -28.14 -11.78
CA CYS A 24 -4.26 -27.91 -13.23
C CYS A 24 -3.43 -26.67 -13.60
N SER A 25 -2.98 -25.88 -12.62
CA SER A 25 -2.23 -24.62 -12.80
C SER A 25 -2.98 -23.48 -13.51
N GLU A 26 -4.24 -23.68 -13.91
CA GLU A 26 -5.08 -22.64 -14.49
C GLU A 26 -5.40 -21.53 -13.47
N ARG A 27 -5.47 -20.29 -13.92
CA ARG A 27 -5.80 -19.16 -13.04
C ARG A 27 -7.26 -19.22 -12.61
N PHE A 28 -7.51 -18.99 -11.32
CA PHE A 28 -8.87 -18.86 -10.84
C PHE A 28 -9.52 -17.58 -11.37
N ASN A 29 -10.79 -17.71 -11.77
CA ASN A 29 -11.63 -16.55 -12.02
C ASN A 29 -11.99 -15.88 -10.69
N PRO A 30 -11.87 -14.53 -10.55
CA PRO A 30 -12.31 -13.81 -9.36
C PRO A 30 -13.76 -14.09 -8.93
N HIS A 31 -14.65 -14.40 -9.87
CA HIS A 31 -16.02 -14.80 -9.57
C HIS A 31 -16.07 -16.14 -8.82
N ASP A 32 -15.29 -17.13 -9.26
CA ASP A 32 -15.24 -18.45 -8.63
C ASP A 32 -14.65 -18.38 -7.22
N ILE A 33 -13.58 -17.60 -7.04
CA ILE A 33 -12.97 -17.34 -5.72
C ILE A 33 -14.03 -16.79 -4.75
N ARG A 34 -14.83 -15.81 -5.21
CA ARG A 34 -15.92 -15.21 -4.43
C ARG A 34 -16.98 -16.23 -4.04
N MET A 35 -17.40 -17.07 -4.99
CA MET A 35 -18.41 -18.11 -4.76
C MET A 35 -17.91 -19.21 -3.81
N ILE A 36 -16.64 -19.60 -3.92
CA ILE A 36 -16.02 -20.62 -3.07
C ILE A 36 -15.87 -20.12 -1.63
N LEU A 37 -15.42 -18.88 -1.44
CA LEU A 37 -15.13 -18.31 -0.13
C LEU A 37 -16.38 -17.84 0.60
N GLY A 38 -17.29 -17.14 -0.09
CA GLY A 38 -18.46 -16.49 0.53
C GLY A 38 -18.11 -15.41 1.57
N ASP A 39 -16.85 -14.98 1.63
CA ASP A 39 -16.32 -14.05 2.62
C ASP A 39 -16.05 -12.68 1.98
N ARG A 40 -16.91 -11.71 2.30
CA ARG A 40 -16.83 -10.36 1.72
C ARG A 40 -15.58 -9.61 2.15
N ALA A 41 -15.14 -9.76 3.40
CA ALA A 41 -13.98 -9.04 3.91
C ALA A 41 -12.70 -9.54 3.25
N LEU A 42 -12.58 -10.86 3.10
CA LEU A 42 -11.44 -11.48 2.43
C LEU A 42 -11.43 -11.16 0.93
N MET A 43 -12.59 -11.15 0.27
CA MET A 43 -12.69 -10.71 -1.12
C MET A 43 -12.31 -9.24 -1.29
N GLY A 44 -12.65 -8.37 -0.34
CA GLY A 44 -12.19 -6.97 -0.32
C GLY A 44 -10.66 -6.87 -0.32
N LYS A 45 -9.97 -7.68 0.48
CA LYS A 45 -8.49 -7.76 0.48
C LYS A 45 -7.95 -8.25 -0.86
N TYR A 46 -8.55 -9.28 -1.44
CA TYR A 46 -8.14 -9.81 -2.74
C TYR A 46 -8.23 -8.73 -3.84
N GLU A 47 -9.35 -8.00 -3.90
CA GLU A 47 -9.57 -6.92 -4.85
C GLU A 47 -8.57 -5.76 -4.63
N GLU A 48 -8.33 -5.37 -3.37
CA GLU A 48 -7.33 -4.35 -3.02
C GLU A 48 -5.92 -4.74 -3.48
N PHE A 49 -5.49 -5.97 -3.18
CA PHE A 49 -4.17 -6.45 -3.59
C PHE A 49 -4.06 -6.60 -5.11
N MET A 50 -5.14 -6.99 -5.80
CA MET A 50 -5.18 -7.05 -7.26
C MET A 50 -4.97 -5.67 -7.85
N LEU A 51 -5.77 -4.69 -7.40
CA LEU A 51 -5.68 -3.32 -7.86
C LEU A 51 -4.30 -2.74 -7.60
N ARG A 52 -3.75 -2.96 -6.39
CA ARG A 52 -2.41 -2.50 -6.05
C ARG A 52 -1.35 -3.06 -6.99
N ARG A 53 -1.41 -4.36 -7.29
CA ARG A 53 -0.47 -5.00 -8.21
C ARG A 53 -0.55 -4.41 -9.62
N TRP A 54 -1.75 -4.15 -10.12
CA TRP A 54 -1.96 -3.55 -11.44
C TRP A 54 -1.43 -2.12 -11.49
N LEU A 55 -1.80 -1.29 -10.52
CA LEU A 55 -1.45 0.12 -10.47
C LEU A 55 0.02 0.39 -10.17
N VAL A 56 0.76 -0.56 -9.57
CA VAL A 56 2.22 -0.43 -9.39
C VAL A 56 2.97 -0.40 -10.72
N ALA A 57 2.42 -1.02 -11.77
CA ALA A 57 3.01 -1.00 -13.11
C ALA A 57 2.77 0.32 -13.87
N ASP A 58 1.85 1.15 -13.40
CA ASP A 58 1.53 2.45 -14.01
C ASP A 58 2.60 3.50 -13.60
N PRO A 59 3.28 4.15 -14.57
CA PRO A 59 4.35 5.10 -14.30
C PRO A 59 3.86 6.43 -13.68
N ASP A 60 2.58 6.75 -13.78
CA ASP A 60 1.94 7.96 -13.24
C ASP A 60 1.21 7.71 -11.93
N CYS A 61 1.01 6.44 -11.56
CA CYS A 61 0.44 6.07 -10.28
C CYS A 61 1.38 6.35 -9.10
N ARG A 62 0.86 7.03 -8.09
CA ARG A 62 1.54 7.33 -6.83
C ARG A 62 0.70 6.91 -5.65
N TRP A 63 1.23 6.00 -4.85
CA TRP A 63 0.62 5.56 -3.60
C TRP A 63 0.96 6.54 -2.48
N CYS A 64 -0.04 6.86 -1.66
CA CYS A 64 0.17 7.60 -0.43
C CYS A 64 1.13 6.80 0.48
N PRO A 65 2.20 7.43 1.00
CA PRO A 65 3.18 6.75 1.85
C PRO A 65 2.73 6.62 3.30
N ALA A 66 1.57 7.17 3.68
CA ALA A 66 1.04 7.04 5.03
C ALA A 66 0.73 5.58 5.36
N PRO A 67 1.07 5.12 6.59
CA PRO A 67 0.71 3.78 7.03
C PRO A 67 -0.81 3.60 6.94
N ASP A 68 -1.23 2.40 6.52
CA ASP A 68 -2.64 1.98 6.45
C ASP A 68 -3.57 2.87 5.60
N CYS A 69 -3.01 3.77 4.78
CA CYS A 69 -3.81 4.63 3.92
C CYS A 69 -4.24 3.91 2.64
N GLY A 70 -3.34 3.33 1.85
CA GLY A 70 -3.71 2.64 0.61
C GLY A 70 -4.44 3.50 -0.45
N PHE A 71 -4.41 4.83 -0.33
CA PHE A 71 -4.91 5.73 -1.38
C PHE A 71 -3.86 5.91 -2.48
N ALA A 72 -4.29 5.95 -3.74
CA ALA A 72 -3.41 6.17 -4.88
C ALA A 72 -3.95 7.29 -5.77
N VAL A 73 -3.04 8.06 -6.37
CA VAL A 73 -3.33 9.13 -7.33
C VAL A 73 -2.66 8.77 -8.66
N ILE A 74 -3.37 8.93 -9.77
CA ILE A 74 -2.78 8.86 -11.11
C ILE A 74 -2.50 10.31 -11.54
N ALA A 75 -1.24 10.72 -11.47
CA ALA A 75 -0.83 12.10 -11.71
C ALA A 75 -0.28 12.25 -13.13
N PHE A 76 -1.18 12.30 -14.12
CA PHE A 76 -0.82 12.51 -15.53
C PHE A 76 -0.40 13.97 -15.78
N GLY A 77 0.68 14.18 -16.53
CA GLY A 77 1.10 15.51 -16.99
C GLY A 77 1.55 16.49 -15.90
N CYS A 78 1.63 16.05 -14.64
CA CYS A 78 1.86 16.93 -13.48
C CYS A 78 3.36 17.02 -13.08
N ALA A 79 4.28 16.80 -14.03
CA ALA A 79 5.73 16.91 -13.80
C ALA A 79 6.16 18.27 -13.21
N SER A 80 5.37 19.32 -13.47
CA SER A 80 5.56 20.68 -12.96
C SER A 80 5.18 20.86 -11.48
N CYS A 81 4.31 20.00 -10.93
CA CYS A 81 3.81 20.08 -9.56
C CYS A 81 4.26 18.84 -8.78
N PRO A 82 5.45 18.87 -8.15
CA PRO A 82 5.99 17.70 -7.47
C PRO A 82 5.27 17.36 -6.16
N LYS A 83 4.40 18.23 -5.64
CA LYS A 83 3.67 18.00 -4.39
C LYS A 83 2.30 17.39 -4.67
N ILE A 84 2.02 16.24 -4.07
CA ILE A 84 0.72 15.58 -4.10
C ILE A 84 0.15 15.58 -2.69
N THR A 85 -1.11 15.94 -2.54
CA THR A 85 -1.86 15.82 -1.29
C THR A 85 -2.80 14.62 -1.38
N CYS A 86 -2.77 13.74 -0.37
CA CYS A 86 -3.63 12.58 -0.32
C CYS A 86 -5.11 12.99 -0.24
N GLY A 87 -5.93 12.49 -1.18
CA GLY A 87 -7.37 12.77 -1.25
C GLY A 87 -8.24 11.93 -0.32
N ARG A 88 -7.66 11.02 0.48
CA ARG A 88 -8.41 10.26 1.49
C ARG A 88 -8.77 11.19 2.65
N GLU A 89 -10.06 11.22 2.98
CA GLU A 89 -10.58 11.93 4.15
C GLU A 89 -9.83 11.51 5.42
N GLY A 90 -9.39 12.49 6.22
CA GLY A 90 -8.64 12.25 7.45
C GLY A 90 -7.16 11.89 7.28
N CYS A 91 -6.64 11.70 6.06
CA CYS A 91 -5.21 11.40 5.85
C CYS A 91 -4.35 12.66 5.70
N GLY A 92 -4.67 13.52 4.73
CA GLY A 92 -3.97 14.80 4.50
C GLY A 92 -2.46 14.70 4.20
N THR A 93 -1.90 13.50 4.03
CA THR A 93 -0.47 13.31 3.85
C THR A 93 -0.01 13.92 2.54
N GLU A 94 1.01 14.75 2.60
CA GLU A 94 1.66 15.34 1.44
C GLU A 94 2.93 14.56 1.07
N PHE A 95 3.11 14.26 -0.21
CA PHE A 95 4.23 13.47 -0.69
C PHE A 95 4.72 13.91 -2.07
N CYS A 96 5.96 13.54 -2.39
CA CYS A 96 6.64 13.92 -3.61
C CYS A 96 6.28 12.99 -4.77
N TYR A 97 5.86 13.55 -5.90
CA TYR A 97 5.64 12.81 -7.15
C TYR A 97 6.90 12.07 -7.62
N HIS A 98 8.09 12.67 -7.53
CA HIS A 98 9.30 12.06 -8.09
C HIS A 98 9.86 10.92 -7.22
N CYS A 99 10.10 11.17 -5.93
CA CYS A 99 10.76 10.19 -5.06
C CYS A 99 9.79 9.36 -4.21
N LYS A 100 8.49 9.66 -4.24
CA LYS A 100 7.42 8.93 -3.51
C LYS A 100 7.55 8.99 -1.98
N GLN A 101 8.38 9.91 -1.47
CA GLN A 101 8.57 10.13 -0.03
C GLN A 101 7.71 11.29 0.46
N LEU A 102 7.62 11.45 1.78
CA LEU A 102 7.00 12.63 2.40
C LEU A 102 7.50 13.92 1.75
N TRP A 103 6.59 14.88 1.60
CA TRP A 103 6.86 16.14 0.94
C TRP A 103 8.03 16.86 1.61
N HIS A 104 8.95 17.36 0.78
CA HIS A 104 10.17 18.02 1.22
C HIS A 104 10.32 19.38 0.53
N PRO A 105 9.79 20.46 1.13
CA PRO A 105 9.86 21.79 0.53
C PRO A 105 11.31 22.26 0.47
N ASN A 106 11.64 23.04 -0.57
CA ASN A 106 12.94 23.70 -0.76
C ASN A 106 14.15 22.74 -0.81
N GLN A 107 13.93 21.46 -1.07
CA GLN A 107 14.98 20.45 -1.16
C GLN A 107 14.82 19.61 -2.42
N THR A 108 15.94 19.23 -3.03
CA THR A 108 15.96 18.18 -4.06
C THR A 108 15.66 16.82 -3.43
N CYS A 109 15.18 15.88 -4.25
CA CYS A 109 14.93 14.51 -3.78
C CYS A 109 16.20 13.87 -3.18
N ASP A 110 17.36 14.16 -3.75
CA ASP A 110 18.66 13.64 -3.27
C ASP A 110 19.06 14.23 -1.93
N ALA A 111 18.92 15.55 -1.74
CA ALA A 111 19.19 16.20 -0.46
C ALA A 111 18.29 15.63 0.64
N ALA A 112 16.99 15.50 0.36
CA ALA A 112 16.03 14.91 1.30
C ALA A 112 16.37 13.45 1.63
N ARG A 113 16.83 12.67 0.65
CA ARG A 113 17.29 11.28 0.85
C ARG A 113 18.52 11.22 1.76
N GLN A 114 19.51 12.08 1.53
CA GLN A 114 20.72 12.15 2.36
C GLN A 114 20.38 12.55 3.80
N GLN A 115 19.51 13.54 3.99
CA GLN A 115 19.06 13.99 5.30
C GLN A 115 18.40 12.85 6.10
N ARG A 116 17.50 12.08 5.47
CA ARG A 116 16.87 10.91 6.10
C ARG A 116 17.90 9.84 6.49
N ALA A 117 18.85 9.54 5.60
CA ALA A 117 19.90 8.55 5.87
C ALA A 117 20.79 8.94 7.06
N GLN A 118 21.14 10.22 7.18
CA GLN A 118 21.92 10.73 8.32
C GLN A 118 21.14 10.64 9.63
N SER A 119 19.85 11.00 9.63
CA SER A 119 18.98 10.90 10.81
C SER A 119 18.86 9.46 11.33
N LEU A 120 18.74 8.49 10.43
CA LEU A 120 18.73 7.06 10.78
C LEU A 120 20.05 6.61 11.40
N ARG A 121 21.20 7.02 10.84
CA ARG A 121 22.52 6.71 11.42
C ARG A 121 22.67 7.26 12.84
N LEU A 122 22.25 8.50 13.07
CA LEU A 122 22.30 9.11 14.41
C LEU A 122 21.40 8.38 15.42
N ARG A 123 20.22 7.92 14.98
CA ARG A 123 19.34 7.06 15.79
C ARG A 123 20.03 5.74 16.13
N THR A 124 20.65 5.07 15.16
CA THR A 124 21.37 3.82 15.42
C THR A 124 22.49 4.01 16.44
N VAL A 125 23.29 5.08 16.33
CA VAL A 125 24.36 5.39 17.29
C VAL A 125 23.81 5.61 18.70
N ARG A 126 22.67 6.30 18.83
CA ARG A 126 21.98 6.53 20.11
C ARG A 126 21.28 5.29 20.67
N SER A 127 20.76 4.42 19.80
CA SER A 127 20.11 3.16 20.22
C SER A 127 21.13 2.12 20.66
N SER A 128 22.34 2.10 20.10
CA SER A 128 23.43 1.27 20.61
C SER A 128 23.91 1.67 22.02
N SER A 129 23.46 2.82 22.54
CA SER A 129 23.70 3.25 23.93
C SER A 129 22.53 2.99 24.90
N LEU A 130 21.39 2.45 24.45
CA LEU A 130 20.21 2.23 25.30
C LEU A 130 19.60 0.85 25.02
N SER A 131 19.76 -0.06 25.99
CA SER A 131 19.06 -1.35 26.03
C SER A 131 17.84 -1.27 26.96
N TYR A 132 16.80 -2.06 26.65
CA TYR A 132 15.55 -2.31 27.42
C TYR A 132 14.45 -1.22 27.23
N SER A 133 13.18 -1.47 26.86
CA SER A 133 12.25 -2.61 27.07
C SER A 133 11.15 -2.74 25.98
N GLN A 134 10.59 -3.95 25.89
CA GLN A 134 9.22 -4.42 25.51
C GLN A 134 8.08 -3.38 25.64
N GLU A 135 6.94 -3.34 24.92
CA GLU A 135 6.15 -4.31 24.12
C GLU A 135 4.89 -3.65 23.48
N SER A 136 4.27 -4.37 22.52
CA SER A 136 2.83 -4.54 22.21
C SER A 136 1.94 -3.40 21.64
N GLY A 137 1.28 -3.68 20.52
CA GLY A 137 0.40 -2.79 19.74
C GLY A 137 -1.11 -3.07 19.82
N ALA A 138 -1.89 -2.37 19.00
CA ALA A 138 -3.30 -2.66 18.72
C ALA A 138 -3.73 -2.09 17.35
N ALA A 139 -4.45 -2.90 16.57
CA ALA A 139 -4.99 -2.58 15.25
C ALA A 139 -6.39 -1.95 15.37
N GLY A 140 -6.64 -0.90 14.60
CA GLY A 140 -7.97 -0.27 14.46
C GLY A 140 -8.72 -0.82 13.25
N GLU A 141 -9.98 -1.19 13.44
CA GLU A 141 -10.93 -1.45 12.36
C GLU A 141 -11.37 -0.12 11.73
N LEU A 142 -11.30 0.00 10.40
CA LEU A 142 -11.97 1.06 9.66
C LEU A 142 -12.70 0.50 8.45
N LEU A 143 -13.98 0.89 8.38
CA LEU A 143 -14.89 0.71 7.28
C LEU A 143 -14.35 1.42 6.04
N PHE A 144 -14.11 0.66 4.96
CA PHE A 144 -13.68 1.21 3.68
C PHE A 144 -14.85 1.89 2.97
N SER A 145 -14.93 3.22 3.08
CA SER A 145 -15.75 4.03 2.19
C SER A 145 -14.97 4.29 0.88
N LEU A 146 -15.48 3.63 -0.17
CA LEU A 146 -15.62 4.04 -1.56
C LEU A 146 -14.62 5.05 -2.16
N TYR A 147 -13.93 4.55 -3.18
CA TYR A 147 -13.15 5.20 -4.22
C TYR A 147 -13.66 6.57 -4.69
N PRO A 148 -12.74 7.53 -4.84
CA PRO A 148 -12.67 8.30 -6.07
C PRO A 148 -11.24 8.28 -6.63
N VAL A 149 -11.04 7.52 -7.72
CA VAL A 149 -9.90 7.73 -8.64
C VAL A 149 -10.35 8.84 -9.58
N LEU A 150 -9.84 10.05 -9.34
CA LEU A 150 -9.61 11.15 -10.29
C LEU A 150 -9.57 12.45 -9.48
N THR A 151 -8.41 12.73 -8.89
CA THR A 151 -8.08 14.11 -8.51
C THR A 151 -7.13 14.59 -9.59
N HIS A 152 -7.67 15.33 -10.55
CA HIS A 152 -6.88 16.18 -11.41
C HIS A 152 -6.13 17.19 -10.53
N CYS A 153 -4.85 17.44 -10.86
CA CYS A 153 -4.27 18.75 -10.60
C CYS A 153 -5.19 19.80 -11.27
#